data_AF-Q4RDC5-F1
#
_entry.id   AF-Q4RDC5-F1
#
_cell.length_a   1.000
_cell.length_b   1.000
_cell.length_c   1.000
_cell.angle_alpha   90.00
_cell.angle_beta   90.00
_cell.angle_gamma   90.00
#
_symmetry.space_group_name_H-M   'P 1'
#
loop_
_entity.id
_entity.type
_entity.pdbx_description
1 polymer ?
#
loop_
_entity_poly.entity_id
_entity_poly.type
_entity_poly.pdbx_seq_one_letter_code
_entity_poly.pdbx_strand_id
1 'polypeptide(L)'
;HLEMVESCVQQSRRLMVILTPSSGSELPDQHPSRPQYSDMGGFDWQIVLHHTLAQSEMGVILIQIGETGPGGFTYLPPGLQHLILKNPPIRWDPESGNAGARNSRFWKKVRYLMPAVPARQR
;
A
#
# COMPACT_ATOMS: atom_id res chain seq x y z
N HIS A 1 3.13 0.76 20.34
CA HIS A 1 2.97 1.32 18.97
C HIS A 1 2.47 0.25 17.99
N LEU A 2 3.09 -0.95 17.95
CA LEU A 2 2.68 -2.05 17.07
C LEU A 2 1.25 -2.57 17.32
N GLU A 3 0.87 -2.82 18.59
CA GLU A 3 -0.48 -3.28 18.96
C GLU A 3 -1.59 -2.30 18.53
N MET A 4 -1.31 -1.00 18.57
CA MET A 4 -2.26 0.02 18.11
C MET A 4 -2.48 -0.10 16.60
N VAL A 5 -1.42 -0.32 15.83
CA VAL A 5 -1.59 -0.47 14.38
C VAL A 5 -2.29 -1.78 14.05
N GLU A 6 -1.94 -2.88 14.70
CA GLU A 6 -2.65 -4.15 14.53
C GLU A 6 -4.15 -3.99 14.82
N SER A 7 -4.51 -3.34 15.94
CA SER A 7 -5.91 -3.04 16.28
C SER A 7 -6.58 -2.16 15.22
N CYS A 8 -5.92 -1.12 14.72
CA CYS A 8 -6.43 -0.30 13.63
C CYS A 8 -6.64 -1.11 12.34
N VAL A 9 -5.73 -2.02 12.01
CA VAL A 9 -5.80 -2.88 10.83
C VAL A 9 -6.95 -3.88 10.97
N GLN A 10 -7.14 -4.50 12.15
CA GLN A 10 -8.25 -5.41 12.43
C GLN A 10 -9.62 -4.71 12.39
N GLN A 11 -9.70 -3.44 12.79
CA GLN A 11 -10.93 -2.63 12.73
C GLN A 11 -11.17 -2.04 11.32
N SER A 12 -10.17 -2.08 10.45
CA SER A 12 -10.28 -1.57 9.09
C SER A 12 -11.02 -2.56 8.20
N ARG A 13 -11.82 -2.04 7.28
CA ARG A 13 -12.49 -2.88 6.26
C ARG A 13 -11.61 -3.15 5.05
N ARG A 14 -10.54 -2.38 4.89
CA ARG A 14 -9.63 -2.45 3.76
C ARG A 14 -8.29 -1.81 4.13
N LEU A 15 -7.21 -2.48 3.78
CA LEU A 15 -5.86 -1.96 3.91
C LEU A 15 -5.43 -1.34 2.58
N MET A 16 -4.87 -0.13 2.62
CA MET A 16 -4.25 0.52 1.48
C MET A 16 -2.75 0.64 1.70
N VAL A 17 -1.95 0.13 0.76
CA VAL A 17 -0.50 0.23 0.80
C VAL A 17 -0.04 1.08 -0.39
N ILE A 18 0.66 2.17 -0.10
CA ILE A 18 1.19 3.08 -1.10
C ILE A 18 2.65 2.73 -1.35
N LEU A 19 2.93 2.22 -2.54
CA LEU A 19 4.25 1.85 -3.03
C LEU A 19 4.83 3.04 -3.77
N THR A 20 5.79 3.72 -3.15
CA THR A 20 6.60 4.74 -3.80
C THR A 20 7.89 4.10 -4.35
N PRO A 21 8.49 4.64 -5.41
CA PRO A 21 9.75 4.15 -5.93
C PRO A 21 10.80 4.30 -4.83
N SER A 22 11.57 3.26 -4.57
CA SER A 22 12.79 3.42 -3.78
C SER A 22 13.76 4.22 -4.65
N SER A 23 14.11 5.45 -4.27
CA SER A 23 15.21 6.19 -4.91
C SER A 23 16.49 5.36 -4.76
N GLY A 24 16.84 4.60 -5.78
CA GLY A 24 18.16 3.98 -5.94
C GLY A 24 19.12 5.00 -6.56
N SER A 25 19.37 6.13 -5.89
CA SER A 25 20.37 7.09 -6.34
C SER A 25 21.17 7.62 -5.15
N GLU A 26 22.48 7.42 -5.26
CA GLU A 26 23.53 7.70 -4.31
C GLU A 26 23.87 9.21 -4.26
N LEU A 27 22.93 10.05 -3.82
CA LEU A 27 23.26 11.46 -3.54
C LEU A 27 23.22 11.74 -2.04
N PRO A 28 24.31 12.29 -1.45
CA PRO A 28 24.28 12.77 -0.09
C PRO A 28 23.48 14.07 -0.05
N ASP A 29 22.82 14.28 1.08
CA ASP A 29 22.15 15.50 1.50
C ASP A 29 20.70 15.73 1.00
N GLN A 30 19.80 15.65 1.98
CA GLN A 30 18.48 16.29 2.06
C GLN A 30 17.33 15.65 1.27
N HIS A 31 16.82 14.51 1.75
CA HIS A 31 15.39 14.19 1.60
C HIS A 31 14.87 13.32 2.76
N PRO A 32 13.90 13.80 3.58
CA PRO A 32 13.28 12.99 4.62
C PRO A 32 12.15 12.13 4.04
N SER A 33 12.46 11.10 3.25
CA SER A 33 11.42 10.15 2.82
C SER A 33 11.98 8.82 2.30
N ARG A 34 12.80 8.16 3.11
CA ARG A 34 12.63 6.71 3.19
C ARG A 34 11.22 6.48 3.75
N PRO A 35 10.37 5.60 3.18
CA PRO A 35 9.25 5.08 3.95
C PRO A 35 9.91 4.47 5.19
N GLN A 36 9.68 5.09 6.34
CA GLN A 36 10.29 4.69 7.60
C GLN A 36 9.63 3.37 8.02
N TYR A 37 10.04 2.28 7.38
CA TYR A 37 9.99 0.94 7.98
C TYR A 37 11.08 0.78 9.05
N SER A 38 11.74 1.88 9.43
CA SER A 38 12.95 1.94 10.26
C SER A 38 12.65 2.24 11.72
N ASP A 39 11.52 2.89 12.04
CA ASP A 39 11.14 3.18 13.44
C ASP A 39 10.30 2.04 14.06
N MET A 40 9.71 1.21 13.21
CA MET A 40 9.02 -0.02 13.60
C MET A 40 9.80 -1.16 12.95
N GLY A 41 10.64 -1.85 13.72
CA GLY A 41 11.57 -2.88 13.25
C GLY A 41 10.93 -3.71 12.13
N GLY A 42 11.43 -3.55 10.90
CA GLY A 42 10.72 -3.97 9.69
C GLY A 42 10.33 -5.45 9.62
N PHE A 43 10.86 -6.30 10.50
CA PHE A 43 10.42 -7.67 10.71
C PHE A 43 9.06 -7.76 11.40
N ASP A 44 8.82 -6.97 12.45
CA ASP A 44 7.59 -7.02 13.25
C ASP A 44 6.39 -6.57 12.43
N TRP A 45 6.56 -5.54 11.59
CA TRP A 45 5.52 -5.09 10.67
C TRP A 45 5.11 -6.18 9.67
N GLN A 46 6.06 -6.95 9.15
CA GLN A 46 5.76 -8.03 8.21
C GLN A 46 4.98 -9.16 8.86
N ILE A 47 5.35 -9.51 10.10
CA ILE A 47 4.68 -10.56 10.86
C ILE A 47 3.25 -10.13 11.18
N VAL A 48 3.05 -8.90 11.67
CA VAL A 48 1.71 -8.35 11.92
C VAL A 48 0.90 -8.30 10.64
N LEU A 49 1.46 -7.77 9.55
CA LEU A 49 0.75 -7.70 8.27
C LEU A 49 0.36 -9.09 7.76
N HIS A 50 1.27 -10.05 7.81
CA HIS A 50 0.98 -11.42 7.40
C HIS A 50 -0.09 -12.06 8.28
N HIS A 51 0.01 -11.91 9.60
CA HIS A 51 -0.94 -12.43 10.56
C HIS A 51 -2.33 -11.83 10.36
N THR A 52 -2.43 -10.50 10.30
CA THR A 52 -3.71 -9.80 10.15
C THR A 52 -4.34 -10.07 8.79
N LEU A 53 -3.57 -10.13 7.69
CA LEU A 53 -4.13 -10.43 6.35
C LEU A 53 -4.43 -11.92 6.13
N ALA A 54 -3.78 -12.82 6.86
CA ALA A 54 -4.12 -14.24 6.82
C ALA A 54 -5.40 -14.54 7.63
N GLN A 55 -5.61 -13.84 8.74
CA GLN A 55 -6.75 -14.04 9.62
C GLN A 55 -7.98 -13.23 9.24
N SER A 56 -7.79 -11.98 8.83
CA SER A 56 -8.87 -11.19 8.28
C SER A 56 -8.94 -11.48 6.78
N GLU A 57 -10.11 -11.83 6.26
CA GLU A 57 -10.39 -11.80 4.81
C GLU A 57 -10.37 -10.35 4.26
N MET A 58 -9.64 -9.44 4.91
CA MET A 58 -9.55 -8.04 4.55
C MET A 58 -8.81 -7.92 3.23
N GLY A 59 -9.49 -7.32 2.25
CA GLY A 59 -8.87 -7.01 0.97
C GLY A 59 -7.81 -5.93 1.11
N VAL A 60 -6.74 -6.07 0.33
CA VAL A 60 -5.65 -5.09 0.23
C VAL A 60 -5.76 -4.35 -1.09
N ILE A 61 -5.57 -3.03 -1.06
CA ILE A 61 -5.36 -2.20 -2.26
C ILE A 61 -3.90 -1.79 -2.28
N LEU A 62 -3.17 -2.25 -3.29
CA LEU A 62 -1.82 -1.78 -3.56
C LEU A 62 -1.90 -0.63 -4.57
N ILE A 63 -1.30 0.52 -4.24
CA ILE A 63 -1.23 1.69 -5.11
C ILE A 63 0.24 1.97 -5.37
N GLN A 64 0.65 1.93 -6.63
CA GLN A 64 1.98 2.31 -7.04
C GLN A 64 1.95 3.77 -7.49
N ILE A 65 2.81 4.61 -6.92
CA ILE A 65 3.01 5.99 -7.37
C ILE A 65 4.37 6.06 -8.06
N GLY A 66 4.42 6.58 -9.30
CA GLY A 66 5.66 6.69 -10.06
C GLY A 66 6.15 5.38 -10.67
N GLU A 67 7.27 5.45 -11.37
CA GLU A 67 7.86 4.28 -12.03
C GLU A 67 8.59 3.38 -11.05
N THR A 68 8.38 2.07 -11.18
CA THR A 68 9.18 1.11 -10.43
C THR A 68 10.54 1.00 -11.09
N GLY A 69 11.61 1.16 -10.31
CA GLY A 69 12.97 0.99 -10.81
C GLY A 69 13.22 -0.41 -11.42
N PRO A 70 14.37 -0.63 -12.06
CA PRO A 70 14.69 -1.86 -12.79
C PRO A 70 14.56 -3.14 -11.95
N GLY A 71 14.68 -3.04 -10.61
CA GLY A 71 14.47 -4.13 -9.67
C GLY A 71 13.01 -4.40 -9.30
N GLY A 72 12.03 -3.72 -9.88
CA GLY A 72 10.64 -3.91 -9.51
C GLY A 72 10.41 -3.64 -8.01
N PHE A 73 9.66 -4.52 -7.37
CA PHE A 73 9.37 -4.47 -5.93
C PHE A 73 10.27 -5.38 -5.09
N THR A 74 11.45 -5.75 -5.59
CA THR A 74 12.41 -6.63 -4.87
C THR A 74 12.97 -5.98 -3.60
N TYR A 75 12.95 -4.65 -3.51
CA TYR A 75 13.30 -3.90 -2.30
C TYR A 75 12.28 -4.05 -1.18
N LEU A 76 11.06 -4.54 -1.49
CA LEU A 76 10.04 -4.72 -0.48
C LEU A 76 10.31 -5.98 0.34
N PRO A 77 9.89 -5.99 1.61
CA PRO A 77 9.93 -7.20 2.41
C PRO A 77 9.14 -8.37 1.80
N PRO A 78 9.55 -9.63 2.04
CA PRO A 78 8.88 -10.82 1.51
C PRO A 78 7.37 -10.83 1.70
N GLY A 79 6.87 -10.39 2.87
CA GLY A 79 5.43 -10.32 3.12
C GLY A 79 4.68 -9.44 2.09
N LEU A 80 5.25 -8.29 1.71
CA LEU A 80 4.67 -7.41 0.69
C LEU A 80 4.86 -7.96 -0.73
N GLN A 81 5.97 -8.63 -1.01
CA GLN A 81 6.19 -9.27 -2.32
C GLN A 81 5.09 -10.31 -2.62
N HIS A 82 4.74 -11.13 -1.63
CA HIS A 82 3.65 -12.11 -1.77
C HIS A 82 2.29 -11.42 -2.00
N LEU A 83 2.03 -10.28 -1.38
CA LEU A 83 0.80 -9.51 -1.61
C LEU A 83 0.73 -8.94 -3.03
N ILE A 84 1.85 -8.51 -3.60
CA ILE A 84 1.90 -8.02 -4.98
C ILE A 84 1.59 -9.13 -5.97
N LEU A 85 2.11 -10.34 -5.73
CA LEU A 85 1.79 -11.52 -6.55
C LEU A 85 0.30 -11.85 -6.50
N LYS A 86 -0.33 -11.71 -5.32
CA LYS A 86 -1.77 -11.96 -5.13
C LYS A 86 -2.67 -10.85 -5.66
N ASN A 87 -2.26 -9.59 -5.52
CA ASN A 87 -3.04 -8.40 -5.86
C ASN A 87 -2.15 -7.42 -6.64
N PRO A 88 -2.28 -7.32 -7.97
CA PRO A 88 -1.43 -6.43 -8.75
C PRO A 88 -1.69 -4.95 -8.38
N PRO A 89 -0.62 -4.15 -8.18
CA PRO A 89 -0.75 -2.75 -7.80
C PRO A 89 -1.42 -1.91 -8.89
N ILE A 90 -2.23 -0.96 -8.44
CA ILE A 90 -2.85 0.05 -9.29
C ILE A 90 -1.87 1.18 -9.45
N ARG A 91 -1.46 1.44 -10.70
CA ARG A 91 -0.54 2.53 -11.01
C ARG A 91 -1.27 3.86 -11.01
N TRP A 92 -0.76 4.79 -10.21
CA TRP A 92 -1.02 6.21 -10.31
C TRP A 92 0.00 6.81 -11.26
N ASP A 93 -0.50 7.30 -12.39
CA ASP A 93 0.28 8.00 -13.39
C ASP A 93 0.03 9.51 -13.25
N PRO A 94 1.01 10.30 -12.77
CA PRO A 94 0.87 11.74 -12.63
C PRO A 94 0.82 12.48 -13.98
N GLU A 95 1.35 11.89 -15.05
CA GLU A 95 1.36 12.48 -16.41
C GLU A 95 0.04 12.26 -17.13
N SER A 96 -0.79 11.33 -16.64
CA SER A 96 -2.16 11.24 -17.10
C SER A 96 -2.86 12.57 -16.78
N GLY A 97 -3.27 13.32 -17.81
CA GLY A 97 -3.86 14.67 -17.65
C GLY A 97 -5.13 14.75 -16.79
N ASN A 98 -5.61 13.60 -16.28
CA ASN A 98 -6.72 13.46 -15.36
C ASN A 98 -6.34 12.77 -14.03
N ALA A 99 -5.05 12.62 -13.69
CA ALA A 99 -4.59 11.89 -12.50
C ALA A 99 -5.32 12.36 -11.23
N GLY A 100 -5.29 13.68 -10.99
CA GLY A 100 -5.96 14.32 -9.85
C GLY A 100 -7.49 14.41 -9.96
N ALA A 101 -8.09 14.10 -11.11
CA ALA A 101 -9.53 14.23 -11.30
C ALA A 101 -10.28 13.12 -10.54
N ARG A 102 -11.26 13.49 -9.70
CA ARG A 102 -12.07 12.54 -8.90
C ARG A 102 -12.73 11.41 -9.72
N ASN A 103 -12.98 11.66 -11.01
CA ASN A 103 -13.62 10.73 -11.94
C ASN A 103 -12.64 10.00 -12.87
N SER A 104 -11.34 10.10 -12.61
CA SER A 104 -10.31 9.38 -13.35
C SER A 104 -10.52 7.86 -13.26
N ARG A 105 -10.01 7.13 -14.26
CA ARG A 105 -10.04 5.66 -14.25
C ARG A 105 -9.37 5.10 -13.00
N PHE A 106 -8.30 5.75 -12.53
CA PHE A 106 -7.63 5.40 -11.29
C PHE A 106 -8.60 5.45 -10.11
N TRP A 107 -9.22 6.60 -9.84
CA TRP A 107 -10.10 6.76 -8.67
C TRP A 107 -11.38 5.93 -8.78
N LYS A 108 -11.85 5.65 -10.00
CA LYS A 108 -12.93 4.68 -10.23
C LYS A 108 -12.50 3.27 -9.80
N LYS A 109 -11.29 2.83 -10.19
CA LYS A 109 -10.76 1.52 -9.82
C LYS A 109 -10.52 1.39 -8.31
N VAL A 110 -9.96 2.42 -7.67
CA VAL A 110 -9.80 2.45 -6.21
C VAL A 110 -11.15 2.36 -5.50
N ARG A 111 -12.15 3.14 -5.92
CA ARG A 111 -13.50 3.09 -5.34
C ARG A 111 -14.19 1.76 -5.55
N TYR A 112 -14.00 1.12 -6.71
CA TYR A 112 -14.56 -0.21 -6.97
C TYR A 112 -13.99 -1.27 -6.05
N LEU A 113 -12.72 -1.12 -5.65
CA LEU A 113 -12.10 -2.01 -4.67
C LEU A 113 -12.44 -1.64 -3.23
N MET A 114 -13.03 -0.48 -2.95
CA MET A 114 -13.47 -0.19 -1.59
C MET A 114 -14.60 -1.15 -1.19
N PRO A 115 -14.64 -1.60 0.07
CA PRO A 115 -15.74 -2.41 0.57
C PRO A 115 -17.04 -1.64 0.36
N ALA A 116 -18.07 -2.33 -0.13
CA ALA A 116 -19.38 -1.72 -0.28
C ALA A 116 -19.81 -1.14 1.07
N VAL A 117 -20.31 0.10 1.06
CA VAL A 117 -20.96 0.64 2.25
C VAL A 117 -22.14 -0.31 2.53
N PRO A 118 -22.19 -1.01 3.67
CA PRO A 118 -23.35 -1.82 3.98
C PRO A 118 -24.55 -0.88 3.92
N ALA A 119 -25.57 -1.27 3.15
CA ALA A 119 -26.81 -0.51 3.11
C ALA A 119 -27.24 -0.29 4.56
N ARG A 120 -27.49 0.97 4.95
CA ARG A 120 -28.06 1.25 6.27
C ARG A 120 -29.31 0.39 6.39
N GLN A 121 -29.29 -0.61 7.27
CA GLN A 121 -30.51 -1.27 7.68
C GLN A 121 -31.35 -0.16 8.33
N ARG A 122 -32.44 0.21 7.66
CA ARG A 122 -33.42 1.17 8.14
C ARG A 122 -34.29 0.53 9.21
#